data_AF-G5JDZ9-F1
#
_entry.id   AF-G5JDZ9-F1
#
_cell.length_a   1.000
_cell.length_b   1.000
_cell.length_c   1.000
_cell.angle_alpha   90.00
_cell.angle_beta   90.00
_cell.angle_gamma   90.00
#
_symmetry.space_group_name_H-M   'P 1'
#
loop_
_entity.id
_entity.type
_entity.pdbx_description
1 polymer ?
#
loop_
_entity_poly.entity_id
_entity_poly.type
_entity_poly.pdbx_seq_one_letter_code
_entity_poly.pdbx_strand_id
1 'polypeptide(L)'
;MNPTSWWAGNFRFVNQSGKLLGAHIAHAGLIVLWAGAMTLFELSQFNPDLPMYDQGLILLPHLASLGLGIGPNGEVVDTYPYFVVGVVHLVSSAILGAGGIYHSVLGPDTLDEKGFGYKWEDKAKMTSILGIHLVLLGLGALLLVVKAVSLDGLYDPALGEMRIISEPTLGFPQIFGYVVGITPSGWTLQGMAAVDNLEDVVGGHIWIGAICIVGGVWHILSKPSKWAEGLFVWSGEAYLAYSQAALAYMGFFAAYFVWVNDTVYPSTFYGPVGTTTVDGVITPRTWLMLFQLIFACLLLAGHFWHGLRSRAIASGFVFSQMSFNPEGMLGDKQFNSGSLVSGIVQPYENNLQSGNLATPLNTSSLSLTWLRNLPIYREGLSPIARGLEIGMAHGYWLLGPFLKLGPLRNTDQALLAGYGSASALVVIASLGLFIYGIATFKGRTKPNGVLPDNITTYQDWSFFTSGFLIGGLGGVFFACFILLEIARSGIV
;
A
#
# COMPACT_ATOMS: atom_id res chain seq x y z
N MET A 1 -5.33 20.30 24.01
CA MET A 1 -5.77 18.92 24.28
C MET A 1 -6.68 18.46 23.15
N ASN A 2 -6.20 17.49 22.38
CA ASN A 2 -6.95 16.32 21.92
C ASN A 2 -5.92 15.47 21.17
N PRO A 3 -5.13 14.63 21.85
CA PRO A 3 -4.19 13.79 21.12
C PRO A 3 -5.08 12.83 20.33
N THR A 4 -5.07 12.94 19.01
CA THR A 4 -5.64 11.91 18.15
C THR A 4 -5.22 10.55 18.70
N SER A 5 -6.20 9.68 18.99
CA SER A 5 -5.94 8.38 19.62
C SER A 5 -4.97 7.57 18.75
N TRP A 6 -4.35 6.54 19.32
CA TRP A 6 -3.29 5.77 18.64
C TRP A 6 -3.73 5.20 17.28
N TRP A 7 -5.01 4.80 17.14
CA TRP A 7 -5.61 4.31 15.90
C TRP A 7 -5.71 5.39 14.80
N ALA A 8 -5.64 6.68 15.17
CA ALA A 8 -5.62 7.84 14.30
C ALA A 8 -4.24 8.54 14.31
N GLY A 9 -3.19 7.80 14.68
CA GLY A 9 -1.87 8.36 15.02
C GLY A 9 -1.25 9.21 13.92
N ASN A 10 -1.49 8.87 12.64
CA ASN A 10 -0.91 9.60 11.51
C ASN A 10 -1.38 11.06 11.41
N PHE A 11 -2.56 11.39 11.96
CA PHE A 11 -3.03 12.79 12.03
C PHE A 11 -2.11 13.69 12.86
N ARG A 12 -1.28 13.12 13.75
CA ARG A 12 -0.31 13.88 14.57
C ARG A 12 0.79 14.52 13.71
N PHE A 13 1.02 14.01 12.50
CA PHE A 13 2.10 14.45 11.61
C PHE A 13 1.63 15.39 10.50
N VAL A 14 0.35 15.78 10.46
CA VAL A 14 -0.21 16.62 9.39
C VAL A 14 0.59 17.92 9.19
N ASN A 15 1.08 18.51 10.28
CA ASN A 15 1.87 19.75 10.25
C ASN A 15 3.37 19.51 10.50
N GLN A 16 3.84 18.25 10.47
CA GLN A 16 5.25 17.88 10.64
C GLN A 16 5.81 17.48 9.27
N SER A 17 6.11 18.48 8.43
CA SER A 17 6.49 18.28 7.02
C SER A 17 7.69 17.37 6.82
N GLY A 18 8.65 17.32 7.76
CA GLY A 18 9.80 16.43 7.69
C GLY A 18 9.44 14.97 7.99
N LYS A 19 8.66 14.71 9.05
CA LYS A 19 8.19 13.36 9.35
C LYS A 19 7.20 12.84 8.33
N LEU A 20 6.33 13.72 7.82
CA LEU A 20 5.37 13.36 6.79
C LEU A 20 6.11 13.02 5.48
N LEU A 21 7.16 13.77 5.11
CA LEU A 21 8.04 13.39 4.00
C LEU A 21 8.65 12.00 4.21
N GLY A 22 9.19 11.74 5.42
CA GLY A 22 9.75 10.43 5.76
C GLY A 22 8.75 9.29 5.62
N ALA A 23 7.50 9.49 6.07
CA ALA A 23 6.43 8.52 5.91
C ALA A 23 6.10 8.23 4.44
N HIS A 24 6.06 9.27 3.58
CA HIS A 24 5.80 9.09 2.14
C HIS A 24 6.95 8.37 1.44
N ILE A 25 8.21 8.72 1.74
CA ILE A 25 9.38 8.05 1.16
C ILE A 25 9.44 6.58 1.62
N ALA A 26 9.21 6.31 2.91
CA ALA A 26 9.16 4.94 3.42
C ALA A 26 8.05 4.11 2.77
N HIS A 27 6.86 4.70 2.57
CA HIS A 27 5.76 4.05 1.87
C HIS A 27 6.08 3.79 0.39
N ALA A 28 6.72 4.72 -0.30
CA ALA A 28 7.24 4.48 -1.65
C ALA A 28 8.26 3.34 -1.67
N GLY A 29 9.13 3.26 -0.66
CA GLY A 29 10.03 2.13 -0.44
C GLY A 29 9.30 0.79 -0.34
N LEU A 30 8.17 0.72 0.38
CA LEU A 30 7.36 -0.51 0.47
C LEU A 30 6.75 -0.92 -0.87
N ILE A 31 6.28 0.03 -1.68
CA ILE A 31 5.74 -0.24 -3.02
C ILE A 31 6.84 -0.81 -3.92
N VAL A 32 8.01 -0.16 -3.93
CA VAL A 32 9.16 -0.57 -4.75
C VAL A 32 9.75 -1.91 -4.26
N LEU A 33 9.73 -2.15 -2.94
CA LEU A 33 10.11 -3.45 -2.35
C LEU A 33 9.18 -4.55 -2.83
N TRP A 34 7.86 -4.33 -2.79
CA TRP A 34 6.88 -5.31 -3.27
C TRP A 34 7.08 -5.60 -4.75
N ALA A 35 7.26 -4.57 -5.60
CA ALA A 35 7.48 -4.77 -7.02
C ALA A 35 8.73 -5.64 -7.29
N GLY A 36 9.84 -5.36 -6.61
CA GLY A 36 11.07 -6.14 -6.75
C GLY A 36 10.95 -7.57 -6.21
N ALA A 37 10.51 -7.71 -4.95
CA ALA A 37 10.41 -9.00 -4.29
C ALA A 37 9.36 -9.91 -4.95
N MET A 38 8.22 -9.37 -5.36
CA MET A 38 7.17 -10.14 -6.03
C MET A 38 7.58 -10.54 -7.45
N THR A 39 8.29 -9.68 -8.20
CA THR A 39 8.82 -10.06 -9.53
C THR A 39 9.81 -11.22 -9.40
N LEU A 40 10.72 -11.18 -8.43
CA LEU A 40 11.67 -12.26 -8.19
C LEU A 40 10.98 -13.53 -7.67
N PHE A 41 9.93 -13.39 -6.88
CA PHE A 41 9.11 -14.52 -6.44
C PHE A 41 8.41 -15.18 -7.62
N GLU A 42 7.69 -14.42 -8.45
CA GLU A 42 7.04 -14.93 -9.66
C GLU A 42 8.04 -15.63 -10.57
N LEU A 43 9.19 -14.99 -10.84
CA LEU A 43 10.24 -15.58 -11.66
C LEU A 43 10.78 -16.90 -11.07
N SER A 44 10.91 -17.01 -9.75
CA SER A 44 11.37 -18.24 -9.10
C SER A 44 10.38 -19.41 -9.19
N GLN A 45 9.12 -19.13 -9.54
CA GLN A 45 8.04 -20.12 -9.67
C GLN A 45 7.60 -20.29 -11.13
N PHE A 46 8.16 -19.51 -12.04
CA PHE A 46 7.76 -19.48 -13.43
C PHE A 46 8.19 -20.77 -14.14
N ASN A 47 7.21 -21.44 -14.75
CA ASN A 47 7.42 -22.55 -15.66
C ASN A 47 7.14 -22.08 -17.10
N PRO A 48 8.16 -22.03 -17.99
CA PRO A 48 7.98 -21.61 -19.38
C PRO A 48 7.15 -22.58 -20.21
N ASP A 49 6.99 -23.84 -19.78
CA ASP A 49 6.17 -24.84 -20.48
C ASP A 49 4.66 -24.62 -20.29
N LEU A 50 4.26 -23.72 -19.38
CA LEU A 50 2.87 -23.40 -19.08
C LEU A 50 2.54 -21.95 -19.49
N PRO A 51 1.30 -21.65 -19.90
CA PRO A 51 0.87 -20.28 -20.12
C PRO A 51 1.04 -19.42 -18.86
N MET A 52 1.39 -18.13 -19.02
CA MET A 52 1.58 -17.24 -17.86
C MET A 52 0.30 -17.09 -17.03
N TYR A 53 -0.86 -17.07 -17.70
CA TYR A 53 -2.15 -16.89 -17.03
C TYR A 53 -2.60 -18.08 -16.19
N ASP A 54 -1.93 -19.23 -16.30
CA ASP A 54 -2.28 -20.46 -15.58
C ASP A 54 -1.42 -20.66 -14.31
N GLN A 55 -0.54 -19.71 -13.99
CA GLN A 55 0.48 -19.86 -12.95
C GLN A 55 0.32 -18.86 -11.79
N GLY A 56 -0.76 -18.05 -11.80
CA GLY A 56 -0.99 -17.03 -10.77
C GLY A 56 -0.02 -15.85 -10.84
N LEU A 57 0.48 -15.53 -12.03
CA LEU A 57 1.43 -14.43 -12.27
C LEU A 57 0.68 -13.14 -12.57
N ILE A 58 1.12 -12.02 -11.99
CA ILE A 58 0.55 -10.70 -12.26
C ILE A 58 1.60 -9.69 -12.70
N LEU A 59 2.87 -9.83 -12.32
CA LEU A 59 3.93 -8.89 -12.70
C LEU A 59 4.65 -9.31 -13.98
N LEU A 60 4.98 -10.59 -14.16
CA LEU A 60 5.60 -11.07 -15.39
C LEU A 60 4.74 -10.76 -16.64
N PRO A 61 3.40 -10.91 -16.61
CA PRO A 61 2.55 -10.44 -17.71
C PRO A 61 2.72 -8.96 -18.06
N HIS A 62 2.92 -8.07 -17.08
CA HIS A 62 3.14 -6.64 -17.36
C HIS A 62 4.50 -6.41 -18.05
N LEU A 63 5.54 -7.14 -17.64
CA LEU A 63 6.86 -7.06 -18.27
C LEU A 63 6.85 -7.67 -19.68
N ALA A 64 6.08 -8.74 -19.87
CA ALA A 64 5.85 -9.38 -21.16
C ALA A 64 5.09 -8.46 -22.14
N SER A 65 4.07 -7.72 -21.69
CA SER A 65 3.39 -6.70 -22.52
C SER A 65 4.34 -5.59 -22.97
N LEU A 66 5.34 -5.24 -22.17
CA LEU A 66 6.42 -4.32 -22.56
C LEU A 66 7.44 -4.97 -23.50
N GLY A 67 7.28 -6.25 -23.83
CA GLY A 67 8.15 -6.99 -24.74
C GLY A 67 9.46 -7.48 -24.15
N LEU A 68 9.64 -7.39 -22.84
CA LEU A 68 10.87 -7.83 -22.21
C LEU A 68 10.94 -9.35 -22.25
N GLY A 69 11.97 -9.91 -22.90
CA GLY A 69 12.19 -11.36 -22.91
C GLY A 69 11.18 -12.17 -23.74
N ILE A 70 10.40 -11.51 -24.59
CA ILE A 70 9.31 -12.12 -25.37
C ILE A 70 9.71 -12.27 -26.84
N GLY A 71 9.45 -13.45 -27.40
CA GLY A 71 9.55 -13.78 -28.82
C GLY A 71 8.18 -13.89 -29.51
N PRO A 72 8.14 -14.48 -30.72
CA PRO A 72 6.90 -14.70 -31.46
C PRO A 72 5.85 -15.48 -30.66
N ASN A 73 4.58 -15.16 -30.89
CA ASN A 73 3.38 -15.70 -30.22
C ASN A 73 3.40 -15.60 -28.69
N GLY A 74 4.22 -14.71 -28.12
CA GLY A 74 4.33 -14.51 -26.67
C GLY A 74 5.20 -15.56 -25.98
N GLU A 75 6.01 -16.32 -26.71
CA GLU A 75 6.96 -17.27 -26.14
C GLU A 75 8.02 -16.53 -25.31
N VAL A 76 8.32 -17.02 -24.10
CA VAL A 76 9.37 -16.45 -23.26
C VAL A 76 10.73 -17.00 -23.71
N VAL A 77 11.54 -16.15 -24.34
CA VAL A 77 12.86 -16.51 -24.88
C VAL A 77 14.02 -16.18 -23.94
N ASP A 78 13.85 -15.20 -23.05
CA ASP A 78 14.86 -14.80 -22.06
C ASP A 78 14.21 -14.25 -20.79
N THR A 79 14.53 -14.84 -19.64
CA THR A 79 14.00 -14.37 -18.35
C THR A 79 14.92 -13.39 -17.63
N TYR A 80 16.13 -13.15 -18.15
CA TYR A 80 17.09 -12.23 -17.55
C TYR A 80 16.55 -10.79 -17.38
N PRO A 81 15.80 -10.20 -18.34
CA PRO A 81 15.17 -8.89 -18.14
C PRO A 81 14.24 -8.83 -16.92
N TYR A 82 13.47 -9.89 -16.65
CA TYR A 82 12.60 -9.97 -15.48
C TYR A 82 13.41 -9.97 -14.17
N PHE A 83 14.50 -10.74 -14.16
CA PHE A 83 15.44 -10.77 -13.03
C PHE A 83 16.03 -9.38 -12.77
N VAL A 84 16.49 -8.69 -13.82
CA VAL A 84 17.07 -7.34 -13.72
C VAL A 84 16.04 -6.36 -13.15
N VAL A 85 14.80 -6.36 -13.66
CA VAL A 85 13.72 -5.51 -13.15
C VAL A 85 13.48 -5.79 -11.67
N GLY A 86 13.39 -7.06 -11.27
CA GLY A 86 13.21 -7.47 -9.89
C GLY A 86 14.32 -6.97 -8.96
N VAL A 87 15.60 -7.15 -9.36
CA VAL A 87 16.76 -6.72 -8.57
C VAL A 87 16.87 -5.20 -8.48
N VAL A 88 16.66 -4.47 -9.59
CA VAL A 88 16.73 -3.00 -9.60
C VAL A 88 15.69 -2.40 -8.66
N HIS A 89 14.46 -2.91 -8.67
CA HIS A 89 13.44 -2.48 -7.72
C HIS A 89 13.82 -2.85 -6.29
N LEU A 90 14.28 -4.08 -6.04
CA LEU A 90 14.67 -4.51 -4.69
C LEU A 90 15.77 -3.62 -4.10
N VAL A 91 16.83 -3.33 -4.86
CA VAL A 91 17.92 -2.45 -4.40
C VAL A 91 17.44 -1.01 -4.22
N SER A 92 16.64 -0.49 -5.14
CA SER A 92 16.08 0.86 -5.04
C SER A 92 15.20 1.02 -3.80
N SER A 93 14.46 -0.02 -3.41
CA SER A 93 13.63 -0.03 -2.21
C SER A 93 14.43 0.17 -0.93
N ALA A 94 15.65 -0.36 -0.85
CA ALA A 94 16.51 -0.19 0.30
C ALA A 94 16.98 1.26 0.45
N ILE A 95 17.28 1.94 -0.67
CA ILE A 95 17.66 3.36 -0.69
C ILE A 95 16.48 4.22 -0.24
N LEU A 96 15.29 3.97 -0.77
CA LEU A 96 14.07 4.66 -0.36
C LEU A 96 13.74 4.40 1.11
N GLY A 97 13.82 3.15 1.57
CA GLY A 97 13.62 2.79 2.98
C GLY A 97 14.57 3.53 3.91
N ALA A 98 15.87 3.59 3.57
CA ALA A 98 16.87 4.34 4.33
C ALA A 98 16.54 5.85 4.40
N GLY A 99 16.18 6.45 3.26
CA GLY A 99 15.74 7.86 3.21
C GLY A 99 14.47 8.12 4.03
N GLY A 100 13.50 7.20 3.96
CA GLY A 100 12.25 7.28 4.72
C GLY A 100 12.46 7.19 6.22
N ILE A 101 13.33 6.27 6.68
CA ILE A 101 13.71 6.15 8.10
C ILE A 101 14.46 7.40 8.56
N TYR A 102 15.42 7.88 7.77
CA TYR A 102 16.15 9.10 8.08
C TYR A 102 15.20 10.27 8.31
N HIS A 103 14.31 10.57 7.35
CA HIS A 103 13.40 11.72 7.47
C HIS A 103 12.31 11.52 8.55
N SER A 104 11.95 10.29 8.89
CA SER A 104 10.94 10.01 9.92
C SER A 104 11.49 10.08 11.35
N VAL A 105 12.77 9.74 11.55
CA VAL A 105 13.35 9.49 12.88
C VAL A 105 14.53 10.42 13.21
N LEU A 106 15.39 10.72 12.23
CA LEU A 106 16.66 11.42 12.45
C LEU A 106 16.66 12.86 11.93
N GLY A 107 15.92 13.11 10.84
CA GLY A 107 15.77 14.41 10.23
C GLY A 107 14.92 15.38 11.09
N PRO A 108 14.85 16.65 10.69
CA PRO A 108 14.05 17.63 11.41
C PRO A 108 12.55 17.32 11.28
N ASP A 109 11.79 17.54 12.37
CA ASP A 109 10.33 17.31 12.39
C ASP A 109 9.58 18.15 11.34
N THR A 110 10.08 19.36 11.07
CA THR A 110 9.53 20.31 10.10
C THR A 110 10.65 20.87 9.22
N LEU A 111 10.36 21.05 7.94
CA LEU A 111 11.29 21.59 6.94
C LEU A 111 11.15 23.12 6.82
N ASP A 112 12.25 23.80 6.51
CA ASP A 112 12.27 25.25 6.29
C ASP A 112 11.44 25.63 5.04
N GLU A 113 10.44 26.50 5.23
CA GLU A 113 9.54 27.02 4.18
C GLU A 113 10.28 27.76 3.06
N LYS A 114 11.45 28.36 3.34
CA LYS A 114 12.29 28.97 2.30
C LYS A 114 12.87 27.94 1.34
N GLY A 115 12.95 26.68 1.77
CA GLY A 115 13.40 25.54 0.97
C GLY A 115 12.24 24.57 0.65
N PHE A 116 12.31 23.37 1.24
CA PHE A 116 11.37 22.26 1.00
C PHE A 116 10.14 22.27 1.90
N GLY A 117 10.09 23.15 2.91
CA GLY A 117 8.93 23.30 3.78
C GLY A 117 7.73 23.89 3.06
N TYR A 118 6.55 23.60 3.58
CA TYR A 118 5.28 24.07 3.03
C TYR A 118 4.22 24.18 4.14
N LYS A 119 3.22 25.01 3.89
CA LYS A 119 1.95 25.04 4.63
C LYS A 119 0.84 24.63 3.69
N TRP A 120 -0.12 23.85 4.17
CA TRP A 120 -1.22 23.36 3.34
C TRP A 120 -2.06 24.49 2.74
N GLU A 121 -2.13 25.62 3.43
CA GLU A 121 -2.86 26.82 3.04
C GLU A 121 -2.09 27.68 2.02
N ASP A 122 -0.78 27.45 1.81
CA ASP A 122 -0.01 28.13 0.79
C ASP A 122 -0.32 27.54 -0.59
N LYS A 123 -1.35 28.10 -1.21
CA LYS A 123 -1.86 27.70 -2.52
C LYS A 123 -0.80 27.77 -3.63
N ALA A 124 0.14 28.70 -3.54
CA ALA A 124 1.22 28.84 -4.53
C ALA A 124 2.24 27.71 -4.37
N LYS A 125 2.63 27.38 -3.12
CA LYS A 125 3.52 26.24 -2.86
C LYS A 125 2.85 24.91 -3.23
N MET A 126 1.56 24.74 -2.93
CA MET A 126 0.80 23.52 -3.29
C MET A 126 0.72 23.32 -4.80
N THR A 127 0.42 24.37 -5.56
CA THR A 127 0.39 24.30 -7.03
C THR A 127 1.77 24.08 -7.64
N SER A 128 2.83 24.66 -7.06
CA SER A 128 4.21 24.38 -7.49
C SER A 128 4.59 22.92 -7.27
N ILE A 129 4.29 22.33 -6.11
CA ILE A 129 4.55 20.90 -5.83
C ILE A 129 3.74 20.01 -6.78
N LEU A 130 2.45 20.30 -6.99
CA LEU A 130 1.62 19.62 -7.98
C LEU A 130 2.25 19.69 -9.38
N GLY A 131 2.70 20.87 -9.79
CA GLY A 131 3.24 21.09 -11.12
C GLY A 131 4.55 20.32 -11.37
N ILE A 132 5.42 20.23 -10.36
CA ILE A 132 6.63 19.38 -10.44
C ILE A 132 6.25 17.91 -10.63
N HIS A 133 5.28 17.39 -9.86
CA HIS A 133 4.83 16.02 -10.02
C HIS A 133 4.17 15.76 -11.38
N LEU A 134 3.41 16.72 -11.91
CA LEU A 134 2.83 16.61 -13.26
C LEU A 134 3.92 16.52 -14.34
N VAL A 135 4.99 17.31 -14.23
CA VAL A 135 6.14 17.18 -15.15
C VAL A 135 6.78 15.79 -15.05
N LEU A 136 7.01 15.28 -13.82
CA LEU A 136 7.58 13.95 -13.62
C LEU A 136 6.67 12.83 -14.17
N LEU A 137 5.35 12.93 -13.99
CA LEU A 137 4.37 12.01 -14.56
C LEU A 137 4.37 12.05 -16.09
N GLY A 138 4.44 13.26 -16.67
CA GLY A 138 4.52 13.43 -18.11
C GLY A 138 5.79 12.82 -18.70
N LEU A 139 6.94 13.00 -18.04
CA LEU A 139 8.18 12.31 -18.41
C LEU A 139 8.04 10.78 -18.30
N GLY A 140 7.37 10.28 -17.25
CA GLY A 140 7.06 8.86 -17.11
C GLY A 140 6.23 8.30 -18.26
N ALA A 141 5.19 9.00 -18.71
CA ALA A 141 4.40 8.60 -19.87
C ALA A 141 5.25 8.57 -21.16
N LEU A 142 6.15 9.53 -21.34
CA LEU A 142 7.05 9.58 -22.50
C LEU A 142 8.13 8.48 -22.47
N LEU A 143 8.49 7.91 -21.32
CA LEU A 143 9.37 6.74 -21.27
C LEU A 143 8.74 5.52 -21.96
N LEU A 144 7.43 5.33 -21.85
CA LEU A 144 6.71 4.29 -22.61
C LEU A 144 6.77 4.56 -24.11
N VAL A 145 6.63 5.83 -24.52
CA VAL A 145 6.75 6.22 -25.93
C VAL A 145 8.16 5.92 -26.45
N VAL A 146 9.20 6.28 -25.69
CA VAL A 146 10.60 5.96 -26.05
C VAL A 146 10.79 4.44 -26.21
N LYS A 147 10.25 3.64 -25.28
CA LYS A 147 10.27 2.17 -25.39
C LYS A 147 9.60 1.66 -26.67
N ALA A 148 8.42 2.18 -26.98
CA ALA A 148 7.61 1.72 -28.10
C ALA A 148 8.13 2.15 -29.47
N VAL A 149 8.73 3.35 -29.57
CA VAL A 149 9.11 3.98 -30.86
C VAL A 149 10.60 3.87 -31.15
N SER A 150 11.46 3.93 -30.13
CA SER A 150 12.91 4.13 -30.32
C SER A 150 13.80 2.99 -29.84
N LEU A 151 13.27 2.07 -29.04
CA LEU A 151 14.00 0.89 -28.57
C LEU A 151 13.58 -0.34 -29.39
N ASP A 152 13.05 -1.35 -28.71
CA ASP A 152 12.68 -2.67 -29.21
C ASP A 152 11.17 -2.85 -29.39
N GLY A 153 10.37 -1.80 -29.15
CA GLY A 153 8.93 -1.82 -29.39
C GLY A 153 8.10 -2.36 -28.23
N LEU A 154 6.86 -2.78 -28.52
CA LEU A 154 5.94 -3.43 -27.58
C LEU A 154 5.46 -4.76 -28.16
N TYR A 155 4.94 -5.65 -27.31
CA TYR A 155 4.28 -6.85 -27.81
C TYR A 155 2.92 -6.50 -28.41
N ASP A 156 2.71 -6.82 -29.68
CA ASP A 156 1.44 -6.63 -30.37
C ASP A 156 0.63 -7.94 -30.38
N PRO A 157 -0.46 -8.03 -29.59
CA PRO A 157 -1.27 -9.26 -29.54
C PRO A 157 -2.02 -9.55 -30.84
N ALA A 158 -2.28 -8.55 -31.69
CA ALA A 158 -2.98 -8.77 -32.95
C ALA A 158 -2.10 -9.49 -33.99
N LEU A 159 -0.78 -9.28 -33.89
CA LEU A 159 0.22 -9.92 -34.76
C LEU A 159 0.93 -11.08 -34.08
N GLY A 160 0.89 -11.14 -32.75
CA GLY A 160 1.64 -12.11 -31.96
C GLY A 160 3.14 -11.88 -32.03
N GLU A 161 3.62 -10.65 -32.14
CA GLU A 161 5.05 -10.37 -32.27
C GLU A 161 5.47 -9.06 -31.62
N MET A 162 6.78 -8.88 -31.46
CA MET A 162 7.35 -7.61 -31.04
C MET A 162 7.33 -6.60 -32.18
N ARG A 163 6.78 -5.40 -31.92
CA ARG A 163 6.61 -4.38 -32.95
C ARG A 163 7.04 -3.00 -32.48
N ILE A 164 7.88 -2.36 -33.29
CA ILE A 164 8.20 -0.93 -33.17
C ILE A 164 7.04 -0.13 -33.74
N ILE A 165 6.53 0.82 -32.95
CA ILE A 165 5.41 1.67 -33.32
C ILE A 165 5.96 2.91 -34.04
N SER A 166 6.14 2.79 -35.36
CA SER A 166 6.79 3.83 -36.17
C SER A 166 5.91 5.05 -36.43
N GLU A 167 4.58 4.87 -36.50
CA GLU A 167 3.61 5.93 -36.79
C GLU A 167 2.52 6.01 -35.70
N PRO A 168 2.84 6.50 -34.48
CA PRO A 168 1.83 6.70 -33.43
C PRO A 168 0.73 7.67 -33.87
N THR A 169 -0.52 7.42 -33.46
CA THR A 169 -1.64 8.26 -33.85
C THR A 169 -1.63 9.60 -33.11
N LEU A 170 -1.42 10.69 -33.83
CA LEU A 170 -1.44 12.05 -33.26
C LEU A 170 -2.77 12.79 -33.51
N GLY A 171 -3.66 12.20 -34.32
CA GLY A 171 -4.92 12.82 -34.71
C GLY A 171 -5.80 13.14 -33.50
N PHE A 172 -6.07 14.44 -33.28
CA PHE A 172 -6.88 14.91 -32.15
C PHE A 172 -8.28 14.25 -32.09
N PRO A 173 -9.06 14.16 -33.19
CA PRO A 173 -10.40 13.56 -33.13
C PRO A 173 -10.38 12.08 -32.72
N GLN A 174 -9.36 11.34 -33.15
CA GLN A 174 -9.19 9.94 -32.80
C GLN A 174 -8.89 9.80 -31.30
N ILE A 175 -7.80 10.43 -30.83
CA ILE A 175 -7.32 10.25 -29.46
C ILE A 175 -8.34 10.73 -28.42
N PHE A 176 -8.91 11.93 -28.63
CA PHE A 176 -9.91 12.47 -27.70
C PHE A 176 -11.31 11.88 -27.92
N GLY A 177 -11.56 11.24 -29.06
CA GLY A 177 -12.78 10.48 -29.31
C GLY A 177 -12.98 9.37 -28.29
N TYR A 178 -11.92 8.63 -27.97
CA TYR A 178 -11.94 7.55 -26.96
C TYR A 178 -12.43 8.01 -25.58
N VAL A 179 -12.16 9.26 -25.17
CA VAL A 179 -12.60 9.83 -23.89
C VAL A 179 -14.13 9.89 -23.78
N VAL A 180 -14.82 10.05 -24.91
CA VAL A 180 -16.29 10.13 -25.01
C VAL A 180 -16.90 8.90 -25.69
N GLY A 181 -16.11 7.84 -25.91
CA GLY A 181 -16.55 6.58 -26.50
C GLY A 181 -16.69 6.59 -28.02
N ILE A 182 -16.14 7.58 -28.72
CA ILE A 182 -16.05 7.57 -30.19
C ILE A 182 -14.76 6.86 -30.58
N THR A 183 -14.88 5.71 -31.23
CA THR A 183 -13.75 4.90 -31.73
C THR A 183 -13.81 4.82 -33.26
N PRO A 184 -12.77 4.31 -33.93
CA PRO A 184 -12.82 4.03 -35.37
C PRO A 184 -13.97 3.13 -35.81
N SER A 185 -14.38 2.23 -34.92
CA SER A 185 -15.46 1.26 -35.14
C SER A 185 -16.86 1.81 -34.79
N GLY A 186 -16.97 3.02 -34.26
CA GLY A 186 -18.24 3.67 -33.90
C GLY A 186 -18.30 4.11 -32.44
N TRP A 187 -19.50 4.36 -31.94
CA TRP A 187 -19.69 4.73 -30.53
C TRP A 187 -19.83 3.49 -29.64
N THR A 188 -19.14 3.47 -28.49
CA THR A 188 -19.17 2.36 -27.53
C THR A 188 -19.14 2.83 -26.07
N LEU A 189 -19.82 2.07 -25.21
CA LEU A 189 -19.78 2.26 -23.74
C LEU A 189 -18.42 1.90 -23.13
N GLN A 190 -17.57 1.17 -23.86
CA GLN A 190 -16.23 0.84 -23.39
C GLN A 190 -15.30 2.06 -23.27
N GLY A 191 -15.61 3.16 -23.97
CA GLY A 191 -14.79 4.37 -23.91
C GLY A 191 -13.35 4.10 -24.34
N MET A 192 -12.41 4.58 -23.54
CA MET A 192 -10.97 4.33 -23.73
C MET A 192 -10.58 2.84 -23.64
N ALA A 193 -11.36 1.99 -22.98
CA ALA A 193 -11.06 0.55 -22.91
C ALA A 193 -11.30 -0.18 -24.24
N ALA A 194 -11.90 0.48 -25.23
CA ALA A 194 -12.10 -0.02 -26.58
C ALA A 194 -10.88 0.15 -27.49
N VAL A 195 -9.77 0.71 -27.00
CA VAL A 195 -8.55 0.86 -27.80
C VAL A 195 -8.08 -0.52 -28.26
N ASP A 196 -7.88 -0.68 -29.56
CA ASP A 196 -7.67 -1.97 -30.22
C ASP A 196 -6.33 -2.07 -30.97
N ASN A 197 -5.53 -1.00 -30.99
CA ASN A 197 -4.24 -0.93 -31.66
C ASN A 197 -3.21 -0.15 -30.83
N LEU A 198 -1.92 -0.42 -31.05
CA LEU A 198 -0.83 0.16 -30.27
C LEU A 198 -0.48 1.60 -30.70
N GLU A 199 -0.78 1.99 -31.93
CA GLU A 199 -0.59 3.35 -32.45
C GLU A 199 -1.40 4.36 -31.64
N ASP A 200 -2.65 4.05 -31.34
CA ASP A 200 -3.54 4.87 -30.52
C ASP A 200 -3.11 4.86 -29.05
N VAL A 201 -2.62 3.73 -28.53
CA VAL A 201 -2.06 3.65 -27.17
C VAL A 201 -0.84 4.57 -27.03
N VAL A 202 0.14 4.45 -27.92
CA VAL A 202 1.37 5.26 -27.90
C VAL A 202 1.06 6.73 -28.20
N GLY A 203 0.19 6.99 -29.18
CA GLY A 203 -0.28 8.33 -29.51
C GLY A 203 -0.97 9.03 -28.34
N GLY A 204 -1.82 8.31 -27.61
CA GLY A 204 -2.44 8.78 -26.37
C GLY A 204 -1.42 9.14 -25.29
N HIS A 205 -0.37 8.33 -25.13
CA HIS A 205 0.71 8.62 -24.16
C HIS A 205 1.57 9.83 -24.57
N ILE A 206 1.74 10.09 -25.87
CA ILE A 206 2.36 11.34 -26.36
C ILE A 206 1.51 12.54 -25.94
N TRP A 207 0.20 12.50 -26.17
CA TRP A 207 -0.73 13.56 -25.78
C TRP A 207 -0.74 13.79 -24.27
N ILE A 208 -0.90 12.73 -23.46
CA ILE A 208 -0.91 12.84 -22.00
C ILE A 208 0.44 13.30 -21.47
N GLY A 209 1.56 12.82 -22.01
CA GLY A 209 2.90 13.28 -21.67
C GLY A 209 3.05 14.80 -21.87
N ALA A 210 2.62 15.30 -23.04
CA ALA A 210 2.63 16.71 -23.34
C ALA A 210 1.69 17.53 -22.44
N ILE A 211 0.45 17.07 -22.23
CA ILE A 211 -0.53 17.74 -21.36
C ILE A 211 -0.02 17.84 -19.92
N CYS A 212 0.54 16.77 -19.37
CA CYS A 212 1.10 16.74 -18.03
C CYS A 212 2.29 17.69 -17.89
N ILE A 213 3.21 17.74 -18.87
CA ILE A 213 4.36 18.65 -18.83
C ILE A 213 3.89 20.10 -18.93
N VAL A 214 3.05 20.43 -19.91
CA VAL A 214 2.56 21.81 -20.11
C VAL A 214 1.71 22.25 -18.91
N GLY A 215 0.81 21.41 -18.42
CA GLY A 215 0.02 21.66 -17.22
C GLY A 215 0.88 21.79 -15.97
N GLY A 216 1.96 21.00 -15.86
CA GLY A 216 2.91 21.08 -14.76
C GLY A 216 3.68 22.39 -14.74
N VAL A 217 4.22 22.82 -15.88
CA VAL A 217 4.86 24.13 -16.05
C VAL A 217 3.87 25.26 -15.75
N TRP A 218 2.64 25.17 -16.24
CA TRP A 218 1.59 26.13 -15.93
C TRP A 218 1.33 26.24 -14.42
N HIS A 219 1.21 25.10 -13.71
CA HIS A 219 0.98 25.10 -12.26
C HIS A 219 2.19 25.60 -11.44
N ILE A 220 3.42 25.44 -11.93
CA ILE A 220 4.61 26.02 -11.31
C ILE A 220 4.62 27.55 -11.44
N LEU A 221 4.19 28.06 -12.60
CA LEU A 221 4.28 29.49 -12.94
C LEU A 221 3.04 30.30 -12.57
N SER A 222 1.95 29.64 -12.18
CA SER A 222 0.67 30.29 -11.86
C SER A 222 0.27 30.10 -10.40
N LYS A 223 -0.79 30.80 -10.00
CA LYS A 223 -1.48 30.62 -8.72
C LYS A 223 -2.95 30.38 -8.97
N PRO A 224 -3.68 29.69 -8.08
CA PRO A 224 -5.12 29.52 -8.22
C PRO A 224 -5.83 30.85 -8.40
N SER A 225 -6.76 30.91 -9.34
CA SER A 225 -7.63 32.06 -9.54
C SER A 225 -8.66 32.17 -8.40
N LYS A 226 -9.20 33.37 -8.16
CA LYS A 226 -10.22 33.59 -7.11
C LYS A 226 -11.44 32.66 -7.23
N TRP A 227 -11.84 32.30 -8.45
CA TRP A 227 -12.95 31.38 -8.66
C TRP A 227 -12.62 29.97 -8.14
N ALA A 228 -11.42 29.47 -8.41
CA ALA A 228 -10.98 28.16 -7.94
C ALA A 228 -10.78 28.19 -6.42
N GLU A 229 -10.23 29.29 -5.90
CA GLU A 229 -10.09 29.48 -4.47
C GLU A 229 -11.42 29.43 -3.71
N GLY A 230 -12.48 29.98 -4.29
CA GLY A 230 -13.83 29.94 -3.70
C GLY A 230 -14.55 28.59 -3.83
N LEU A 231 -14.08 27.69 -4.69
CA LEU A 231 -14.71 26.38 -4.92
C LEU A 231 -14.15 25.28 -4.01
N PHE A 232 -12.84 25.30 -3.74
CA PHE A 232 -12.14 24.25 -3.02
C PHE A 232 -11.94 24.56 -1.53
N VAL A 233 -11.79 23.49 -0.74
CA VAL A 233 -11.28 23.57 0.62
C VAL A 233 -9.76 23.40 0.57
N TRP A 234 -9.03 24.35 1.13
CA TRP A 234 -7.56 24.39 1.05
C TRP A 234 -6.93 23.88 2.35
N SER A 235 -6.87 22.56 2.50
CA SER A 235 -6.25 21.89 3.64
C SER A 235 -5.67 20.54 3.23
N GLY A 236 -4.69 20.02 3.99
CA GLY A 236 -4.05 18.74 3.67
C GLY A 236 -5.03 17.57 3.60
N GLU A 237 -6.07 17.56 4.45
CA GLU A 237 -7.11 16.52 4.42
C GLU A 237 -8.04 16.65 3.20
N ALA A 238 -8.34 17.88 2.76
CA ALA A 238 -9.11 18.07 1.53
C ALA A 238 -8.33 17.60 0.29
N TYR A 239 -7.03 17.90 0.22
CA TYR A 239 -6.17 17.41 -0.87
C TYR A 239 -6.06 15.89 -0.89
N LEU A 240 -5.97 15.26 0.29
CA LEU A 240 -6.05 13.80 0.43
C LEU A 240 -7.38 13.28 -0.11
N ALA A 241 -8.50 13.89 0.28
CA ALA A 241 -9.83 13.48 -0.19
C ALA A 241 -9.97 13.59 -1.72
N TYR A 242 -9.48 14.67 -2.33
CA TYR A 242 -9.51 14.84 -3.79
C TYR A 242 -8.69 13.74 -4.49
N SER A 243 -7.52 13.43 -3.95
CA SER A 243 -6.64 12.38 -4.48
C SER A 243 -7.26 10.98 -4.33
N GLN A 244 -7.97 10.72 -3.22
CA GLN A 244 -8.70 9.46 -3.00
C GLN A 244 -9.84 9.26 -4.01
N ALA A 245 -10.59 10.31 -4.34
CA ALA A 245 -11.60 10.23 -5.41
C ALA A 245 -10.98 9.92 -6.77
N ALA A 246 -9.87 10.59 -7.11
CA ALA A 246 -9.16 10.34 -8.37
C ALA A 246 -8.61 8.91 -8.44
N LEU A 247 -8.01 8.39 -7.35
CA LEU A 247 -7.55 7.01 -7.27
C LEU A 247 -8.68 5.99 -7.29
N ALA A 248 -9.83 6.28 -6.68
CA ALA A 248 -11.01 5.43 -6.78
C ALA A 248 -11.50 5.32 -8.22
N TYR A 249 -11.62 6.45 -8.93
CA TYR A 249 -11.95 6.46 -10.35
C TYR A 249 -10.94 5.65 -11.18
N MET A 250 -9.64 5.88 -10.98
CA MET A 250 -8.59 5.11 -11.66
C MET A 250 -8.66 3.61 -11.35
N GLY A 251 -8.98 3.21 -10.11
CA GLY A 251 -9.15 1.81 -9.73
C GLY A 251 -10.36 1.15 -10.38
N PHE A 252 -11.52 1.81 -10.40
CA PHE A 252 -12.69 1.30 -11.15
C PHE A 252 -12.38 1.17 -12.63
N PHE A 253 -11.70 2.17 -13.19
CA PHE A 253 -11.33 2.18 -14.60
C PHE A 253 -10.32 1.07 -14.92
N ALA A 254 -9.29 0.88 -14.10
CA ALA A 254 -8.31 -0.21 -14.25
C ALA A 254 -8.95 -1.60 -14.11
N ALA A 255 -9.89 -1.78 -13.17
CA ALA A 255 -10.66 -3.01 -13.02
C ALA A 255 -11.45 -3.33 -14.29
N TYR A 256 -12.09 -2.32 -14.89
CA TYR A 256 -12.79 -2.49 -16.15
C TYR A 256 -11.84 -2.77 -17.31
N PHE A 257 -10.74 -2.03 -17.43
CA PHE A 257 -9.76 -2.15 -18.51
C PHE A 257 -9.16 -3.55 -18.59
N VAL A 258 -8.71 -4.11 -17.47
CA VAL A 258 -8.12 -5.47 -17.43
C VAL A 258 -9.15 -6.56 -17.74
N TRP A 259 -10.44 -6.29 -17.52
CA TRP A 259 -11.52 -7.24 -17.79
C TRP A 259 -11.87 -7.33 -19.28
N VAL A 260 -11.88 -6.20 -19.99
CA VAL A 260 -12.43 -6.10 -21.35
C VAL A 260 -11.42 -5.87 -22.46
N ASN A 261 -10.24 -5.32 -22.16
CA ASN A 261 -9.27 -4.95 -23.19
C ASN A 261 -8.28 -6.10 -23.46
N ASP A 262 -8.03 -6.38 -24.74
CA ASP A 262 -7.09 -7.42 -25.17
C ASP A 262 -5.81 -6.88 -25.82
N THR A 263 -5.71 -5.55 -25.98
CA THR A 263 -4.56 -4.89 -26.61
C THR A 263 -3.44 -4.63 -25.62
N VAL A 264 -3.72 -3.94 -24.51
CA VAL A 264 -2.71 -3.63 -23.47
C VAL A 264 -2.70 -4.65 -22.33
N TYR A 265 -3.70 -5.52 -22.29
CA TYR A 265 -3.71 -6.75 -21.51
C TYR A 265 -3.85 -7.93 -22.47
N PRO A 266 -2.78 -8.36 -23.17
CA PRO A 266 -2.84 -9.48 -24.11
C PRO A 266 -3.38 -10.76 -23.49
N SER A 267 -4.34 -11.41 -24.13
CA SER A 267 -4.86 -12.70 -23.70
C SER A 267 -3.79 -13.80 -23.68
N THR A 268 -2.73 -13.66 -24.49
CA THR A 268 -1.53 -14.51 -24.43
C THR A 268 -0.91 -14.56 -23.02
N PHE A 269 -0.93 -13.45 -22.27
CA PHE A 269 -0.31 -13.37 -20.94
C PHE A 269 -1.32 -13.36 -19.78
N TYR A 270 -2.50 -12.77 -20.00
CA TYR A 270 -3.50 -12.55 -18.95
C TYR A 270 -4.68 -13.54 -19.01
N GLY A 271 -4.77 -14.37 -20.05
CA GLY A 271 -5.88 -15.28 -20.31
C GLY A 271 -7.01 -14.61 -21.10
N PRO A 272 -8.03 -15.35 -21.56
CA PRO A 272 -9.12 -14.81 -22.37
C PRO A 272 -9.87 -13.65 -21.69
N VAL A 273 -10.26 -12.64 -22.46
CA VAL A 273 -11.11 -11.54 -21.97
C VAL A 273 -12.43 -12.06 -21.40
N GLY A 274 -12.99 -11.36 -20.41
CA GLY A 274 -14.27 -11.70 -19.81
C GLY A 274 -14.34 -13.07 -19.12
N THR A 275 -13.20 -13.74 -18.90
CA THR A 275 -13.14 -15.11 -18.41
C THR A 275 -12.54 -15.16 -17.00
N THR A 276 -13.31 -15.71 -16.05
CA THR A 276 -12.91 -15.80 -14.65
C THR A 276 -11.84 -16.86 -14.41
N THR A 277 -11.99 -18.01 -15.06
CA THR A 277 -11.13 -19.17 -14.90
C THR A 277 -10.83 -19.82 -16.24
N VAL A 278 -9.61 -20.32 -16.41
CA VAL A 278 -9.22 -21.22 -17.51
C VAL A 278 -8.80 -22.53 -16.87
N ASP A 279 -9.38 -23.65 -17.30
CA ASP A 279 -9.06 -25.00 -16.78
C ASP A 279 -9.08 -25.13 -15.24
N GLY A 280 -9.96 -24.38 -14.58
CA GLY A 280 -10.12 -24.38 -13.12
C GLY A 280 -9.20 -23.42 -12.37
N VAL A 281 -8.27 -22.75 -13.05
CA VAL A 281 -7.36 -21.76 -12.47
C VAL A 281 -7.92 -20.35 -12.66
N ILE A 282 -7.89 -19.53 -11.60
CA ILE A 282 -8.35 -18.14 -11.65
C ILE A 282 -7.35 -17.30 -12.45
N THR A 283 -7.84 -16.61 -13.48
CA THR A 283 -7.00 -15.82 -14.38
C THR A 283 -6.42 -14.57 -13.69
N PRO A 284 -5.24 -14.07 -14.13
CA PRO A 284 -4.70 -12.79 -13.68
C PRO A 284 -5.68 -11.64 -13.87
N ARG A 285 -6.51 -11.65 -14.93
CA ARG A 285 -7.56 -10.65 -15.14
C ARG A 285 -8.51 -10.57 -13.96
N THR A 286 -8.94 -11.73 -13.46
CA THR A 286 -9.88 -11.80 -12.33
C THR A 286 -9.24 -11.28 -11.05
N TRP A 287 -8.00 -11.70 -10.76
CA TRP A 287 -7.28 -11.23 -9.59
C TRP A 287 -7.07 -9.71 -9.59
N LEU A 288 -6.59 -9.18 -10.72
CA LEU A 288 -6.37 -7.74 -10.89
C LEU A 288 -7.69 -6.96 -10.84
N MET A 289 -8.73 -7.41 -11.54
CA MET A 289 -10.04 -6.75 -11.53
C MET A 289 -10.62 -6.70 -10.11
N LEU A 290 -10.66 -7.83 -9.38
CA LEU A 290 -11.23 -7.86 -8.02
C LEU A 290 -10.42 -6.99 -7.07
N PHE A 291 -9.08 -7.05 -7.13
CA PHE A 291 -8.22 -6.23 -6.30
C PHE A 291 -8.49 -4.74 -6.53
N GLN A 292 -8.48 -4.30 -7.79
CA GLN A 292 -8.70 -2.90 -8.16
C GLN A 292 -10.10 -2.43 -7.75
N LEU A 293 -11.13 -3.25 -7.95
CA LEU A 293 -12.51 -2.93 -7.57
C LEU A 293 -12.65 -2.75 -6.05
N ILE A 294 -12.11 -3.68 -5.26
CA ILE A 294 -12.19 -3.61 -3.79
C ILE A 294 -11.47 -2.37 -3.27
N PHE A 295 -10.25 -2.11 -3.73
CA PHE A 295 -9.48 -0.95 -3.29
C PHE A 295 -10.08 0.38 -3.78
N ALA A 296 -10.67 0.42 -4.98
CA ALA A 296 -11.40 1.59 -5.47
C ALA A 296 -12.59 1.93 -4.56
N CYS A 297 -13.37 0.93 -4.13
CA CYS A 297 -14.47 1.11 -3.18
C CYS A 297 -13.97 1.66 -1.83
N LEU A 298 -12.87 1.11 -1.30
CA LEU A 298 -12.28 1.58 -0.04
C LEU A 298 -11.77 3.02 -0.14
N LEU A 299 -11.12 3.38 -1.26
CA LEU A 299 -10.66 4.74 -1.53
C LEU A 299 -11.83 5.71 -1.69
N LEU A 300 -12.92 5.29 -2.32
CA LEU A 300 -14.13 6.08 -2.44
C LEU A 300 -14.79 6.33 -1.07
N ALA A 301 -14.84 5.31 -0.21
CA ALA A 301 -15.29 5.47 1.17
C ALA A 301 -14.39 6.44 1.94
N GLY A 302 -13.06 6.34 1.76
CA GLY A 302 -12.08 7.28 2.31
C GLY A 302 -12.29 8.72 1.81
N HIS A 303 -12.58 8.90 0.52
CA HIS A 303 -12.93 10.19 -0.07
C HIS A 303 -14.15 10.81 0.63
N PHE A 304 -15.24 10.06 0.79
CA PHE A 304 -16.43 10.57 1.46
C PHE A 304 -16.14 10.93 2.91
N TRP A 305 -15.39 10.08 3.62
CA TRP A 305 -14.98 10.33 5.01
C TRP A 305 -14.19 11.63 5.15
N HIS A 306 -13.06 11.76 4.45
CA HIS A 306 -12.17 12.93 4.55
C HIS A 306 -12.76 14.17 3.88
N GLY A 307 -13.54 14.01 2.81
CA GLY A 307 -14.20 15.10 2.10
C GLY A 307 -15.29 15.77 2.96
N LEU A 308 -16.14 14.97 3.61
CA LEU A 308 -17.14 15.49 4.53
C LEU A 308 -16.49 16.12 5.76
N ARG A 309 -15.47 15.46 6.34
CA ARG A 309 -14.75 15.96 7.52
C ARG A 309 -14.05 17.30 7.24
N SER A 310 -13.29 17.39 6.15
CA SER A 310 -12.58 18.62 5.79
C SER A 310 -13.54 19.78 5.50
N ARG A 311 -14.69 19.52 4.86
CA ARG A 311 -15.73 20.54 4.63
C ARG A 311 -16.38 21.01 5.93
N ALA A 312 -16.71 20.10 6.83
CA ALA A 312 -17.27 20.44 8.13
C ALA A 312 -16.29 21.29 8.96
N ILE A 313 -15.01 20.91 9.01
CA ILE A 313 -13.99 21.73 9.69
C ILE A 313 -13.91 23.12 9.05
N ALA A 314 -13.91 23.21 7.72
CA ALA A 314 -13.85 24.48 7.01
C ALA A 314 -15.07 25.38 7.27
N SER A 315 -16.24 24.80 7.56
CA SER A 315 -17.43 25.56 7.97
C SER A 315 -17.45 25.94 9.46
N GLY A 316 -16.37 25.66 10.20
CA GLY A 316 -16.27 25.93 11.64
C GLY A 316 -16.86 24.86 12.54
N PHE A 317 -17.21 23.67 12.01
CA PHE A 317 -17.73 22.58 12.83
C PHE A 317 -16.63 21.97 13.69
N VAL A 318 -16.88 21.90 15.01
CA VAL A 318 -15.95 21.33 15.98
C VAL A 318 -16.40 19.91 16.33
N PHE A 319 -15.74 18.91 15.74
CA PHE A 319 -16.09 17.49 15.96
C PHE A 319 -16.06 17.05 17.44
N SER A 320 -15.26 17.68 18.29
CA SER A 320 -15.26 17.38 19.74
C SER A 320 -16.48 17.91 20.49
N GLN A 321 -17.26 18.80 19.87
CA GLN A 321 -18.55 19.28 20.39
C GLN A 321 -19.72 18.48 19.79
N MET A 322 -19.44 17.48 18.94
CA MET A 322 -20.43 16.55 18.45
C MET A 322 -20.89 15.66 19.61
N SER A 323 -21.97 16.05 20.27
CA SER A 323 -22.72 15.15 21.15
C SER A 323 -23.54 14.23 20.26
N PHE A 324 -23.13 12.97 20.14
CA PHE A 324 -24.03 11.95 19.61
C PHE A 324 -25.20 11.84 20.59
N ASN A 325 -26.42 12.05 20.11
CA ASN A 325 -27.59 11.64 20.85
C ASN A 325 -27.46 10.12 21.03
N PRO A 326 -27.23 9.59 22.26
CA PRO A 326 -27.04 8.16 22.46
C PRO A 326 -28.28 7.33 22.09
N GLU A 327 -29.40 8.02 21.87
CA GLU A 327 -30.70 7.49 21.47
C GLU A 327 -30.96 7.59 19.94
N GLY A 328 -30.06 8.23 19.19
CA GLY A 328 -30.20 8.43 17.75
C GLY A 328 -29.90 7.15 16.98
N MET A 329 -30.94 6.37 16.65
CA MET A 329 -30.83 5.39 15.57
C MET A 329 -30.59 6.10 14.24
N LEU A 330 -29.92 5.41 13.31
CA LEU A 330 -29.68 5.88 11.94
C LEU A 330 -31.02 6.21 11.25
N GLY A 331 -31.47 7.47 11.36
CA GLY A 331 -32.68 7.97 10.71
C GLY A 331 -33.80 8.55 11.57
N ASP A 332 -33.69 8.71 12.89
CA ASP A 332 -34.86 9.16 13.70
C ASP A 332 -34.86 10.61 14.22
N LYS A 333 -36.05 11.20 14.05
CA LYS A 333 -36.43 12.61 14.14
C LYS A 333 -37.01 12.93 15.52
N GLN A 334 -36.56 14.04 16.10
CA GLN A 334 -37.31 15.16 16.69
C GLN A 334 -38.56 14.97 17.61
N PHE A 335 -39.16 13.80 17.86
CA PHE A 335 -40.41 13.68 18.65
C PHE A 335 -40.59 12.36 19.42
N ASN A 336 -40.00 12.20 20.61
CA ASN A 336 -40.67 11.67 21.81
C ASN A 336 -39.69 11.48 22.98
N SER A 337 -40.19 11.67 24.20
CA SER A 337 -39.46 11.71 25.46
C SER A 337 -39.55 10.38 26.24
N GLY A 338 -38.48 9.57 26.23
CA GLY A 338 -38.38 8.38 27.07
C GLY A 338 -36.93 7.90 27.21
N SER A 339 -36.46 7.69 28.45
CA SER A 339 -35.07 7.40 28.83
C SER A 339 -34.49 6.09 28.26
N LEU A 340 -33.39 6.15 27.50
CA LEU A 340 -32.63 4.99 26.99
C LEU A 340 -31.23 4.86 27.62
N VAL A 341 -31.09 4.10 28.73
CA VAL A 341 -29.78 3.52 29.08
C VAL A 341 -29.90 2.04 29.38
N SER A 342 -29.77 1.24 28.32
CA SER A 342 -29.33 -0.15 28.37
C SER A 342 -28.76 -0.52 27.00
N GLY A 343 -27.44 -0.35 26.82
CA GLY A 343 -26.75 -0.58 25.56
C GLY A 343 -25.40 -1.28 25.75
N ILE A 344 -24.99 -2.05 24.75
CA ILE A 344 -23.76 -2.86 24.73
C ILE A 344 -22.48 -1.99 24.78
N VAL A 345 -22.57 -0.73 24.37
CA VAL A 345 -21.48 0.25 24.37
C VAL A 345 -21.83 1.38 25.34
N GLN A 346 -20.93 1.66 26.28
CA GLN A 346 -21.10 2.62 27.38
C GLN A 346 -19.94 3.62 27.40
N PRO A 347 -20.04 4.75 28.12
CA PRO A 347 -18.89 5.61 28.37
C PRO A 347 -17.83 4.86 29.18
N TYR A 348 -16.55 4.94 28.78
CA TYR A 348 -15.47 4.30 29.54
C TYR A 348 -15.39 4.90 30.96
N GLU A 349 -15.44 4.04 31.99
CA GLU A 349 -15.51 4.43 33.41
C GLU A 349 -16.69 5.37 33.76
N ASN A 350 -17.81 5.30 33.02
CA ASN A 350 -18.95 6.22 33.17
C ASN A 350 -18.59 7.70 32.98
N ASN A 351 -17.44 7.99 32.36
CA ASN A 351 -16.98 9.35 32.13
C ASN A 351 -17.16 9.72 30.66
N LEU A 352 -18.20 10.52 30.38
CA LEU A 352 -18.53 11.01 29.04
C LEU A 352 -17.46 11.93 28.42
N GLN A 353 -16.55 12.47 29.23
CA GLN A 353 -15.45 13.33 28.76
C GLN A 353 -14.19 12.51 28.43
N SER A 354 -14.14 11.25 28.87
CA SER A 354 -13.12 10.31 28.43
C SER A 354 -13.47 9.89 27.00
N GLY A 355 -12.64 10.26 26.02
CA GLY A 355 -12.84 9.95 24.59
C GLY A 355 -12.68 8.46 24.24
N ASN A 356 -13.08 7.57 25.15
CA ASN A 356 -13.02 6.14 25.05
C ASN A 356 -14.40 5.55 25.38
N LEU A 357 -14.76 4.47 24.70
CA LEU A 357 -16.02 3.77 24.91
C LEU A 357 -15.76 2.43 25.60
N ALA A 358 -16.50 2.13 26.66
CA ALA A 358 -16.61 0.80 27.23
C ALA A 358 -17.42 -0.08 26.27
N THR A 359 -16.82 -1.13 25.75
CA THR A 359 -17.42 -2.11 24.85
C THR A 359 -17.18 -3.51 25.41
N PRO A 360 -17.93 -4.54 24.97
CA PRO A 360 -17.65 -5.92 25.40
C PRO A 360 -16.24 -6.38 25.00
N LEU A 361 -15.58 -5.71 24.06
CA LEU A 361 -14.24 -6.08 23.60
C LEU A 361 -13.13 -5.45 24.46
N ASN A 362 -13.29 -4.24 24.98
CA ASN A 362 -12.23 -3.55 25.72
C ASN A 362 -12.49 -3.37 27.22
N THR A 363 -13.73 -3.56 27.70
CA THR A 363 -14.08 -3.45 29.12
C THR A 363 -14.73 -4.71 29.69
N SER A 364 -14.88 -5.78 28.91
CA SER A 364 -15.30 -7.05 29.49
C SER A 364 -14.23 -7.58 30.45
N SER A 365 -14.69 -8.24 31.51
CA SER A 365 -13.82 -8.95 32.44
C SER A 365 -12.94 -9.97 31.74
N LEU A 366 -13.48 -10.66 30.72
CA LEU A 366 -12.72 -11.62 29.91
C LEU A 366 -11.58 -10.95 29.15
N SER A 367 -11.84 -9.89 28.39
CA SER A 367 -10.80 -9.19 27.62
C SER A 367 -9.75 -8.56 28.52
N LEU A 368 -10.16 -7.93 29.62
CA LEU A 368 -9.23 -7.35 30.59
C LEU A 368 -8.40 -8.42 31.29
N THR A 369 -9.00 -9.56 31.63
CA THR A 369 -8.27 -10.70 32.22
C THR A 369 -7.29 -11.29 31.22
N TRP A 370 -7.69 -11.46 29.96
CA TRP A 370 -6.81 -11.93 28.90
C TRP A 370 -5.63 -10.98 28.67
N LEU A 371 -5.91 -9.67 28.55
CA LEU A 371 -4.89 -8.64 28.33
C LEU A 371 -3.91 -8.55 29.50
N ARG A 372 -4.40 -8.57 30.75
CA ARG A 372 -3.57 -8.60 31.97
C ARG A 372 -2.68 -9.84 32.04
N ASN A 373 -3.10 -10.95 31.43
CA ASN A 373 -2.31 -12.18 31.38
C ASN A 373 -1.33 -12.24 30.21
N LEU A 374 -1.39 -11.30 29.24
CA LEU A 374 -0.38 -11.24 28.18
C LEU A 374 1.00 -10.91 28.78
N PRO A 375 2.08 -11.54 28.29
CA PRO A 375 3.40 -11.40 28.91
C PRO A 375 3.91 -9.95 28.96
N ILE A 376 3.48 -9.08 28.05
CA ILE A 376 3.86 -7.66 28.08
C ILE A 376 3.20 -6.88 29.22
N TYR A 377 1.97 -7.24 29.63
CA TYR A 377 1.20 -6.52 30.66
C TYR A 377 1.15 -7.25 32.00
N ARG A 378 1.52 -8.53 32.06
CA ARG A 378 1.48 -9.35 33.29
C ARG A 378 2.36 -8.76 34.38
N GLU A 379 1.80 -8.45 35.54
CA GLU A 379 2.57 -7.90 36.65
C GLU A 379 3.58 -8.94 37.21
N GLY A 380 4.71 -8.47 37.73
CA GLY A 380 5.72 -9.32 38.37
C GLY A 380 6.69 -10.08 37.43
N LEU A 381 6.51 -10.05 36.11
CA LEU A 381 7.48 -10.65 35.18
C LEU A 381 8.74 -9.79 35.02
N SER A 382 9.92 -10.41 35.10
CA SER A 382 11.19 -9.74 34.80
C SER A 382 11.30 -9.37 33.31
N PRO A 383 12.06 -8.32 32.94
CA PRO A 383 12.16 -7.87 31.54
C PRO A 383 12.59 -8.97 30.57
N ILE A 384 13.57 -9.78 30.97
CA ILE A 384 14.05 -10.91 30.17
C ILE A 384 13.00 -12.00 30.01
N ALA A 385 12.23 -12.33 31.06
CA ALA A 385 11.17 -13.33 30.98
C ALA A 385 10.01 -12.86 30.08
N ARG A 386 9.66 -11.57 30.16
CA ARG A 386 8.68 -10.95 29.22
C ARG A 386 9.16 -11.10 27.78
N GLY A 387 10.40 -10.72 27.52
CA GLY A 387 11.02 -10.87 26.20
C GLY A 387 10.96 -12.32 25.74
N LEU A 388 11.36 -13.26 26.60
CA LEU A 388 11.39 -14.69 26.32
C LEU A 388 10.02 -15.25 25.91
N GLU A 389 8.98 -15.03 26.71
CA GLU A 389 7.63 -15.52 26.42
C GLU A 389 7.08 -14.94 25.11
N ILE A 390 7.28 -13.63 24.88
CA ILE A 390 6.84 -12.97 23.64
C ILE A 390 7.62 -13.50 22.44
N GLY A 391 8.94 -13.60 22.57
CA GLY A 391 9.82 -14.16 21.56
C GLY A 391 9.37 -15.57 21.18
N MET A 392 9.22 -16.47 22.17
CA MET A 392 8.79 -17.85 21.94
C MET A 392 7.49 -17.95 21.16
N ALA A 393 6.48 -17.16 21.52
CA ALA A 393 5.22 -17.14 20.80
C ALA A 393 5.40 -16.70 19.34
N HIS A 394 6.14 -15.62 19.08
CA HIS A 394 6.38 -15.15 17.72
C HIS A 394 7.18 -16.18 16.91
N GLY A 395 8.28 -16.69 17.46
CA GLY A 395 9.09 -17.70 16.81
C GLY A 395 8.30 -18.96 16.44
N TYR A 396 7.45 -19.42 17.35
CA TYR A 396 6.60 -20.59 17.11
C TYR A 396 5.67 -20.41 15.91
N TRP A 397 5.03 -19.25 15.80
CA TRP A 397 4.06 -18.98 14.73
C TRP A 397 4.70 -18.59 13.39
N LEU A 398 5.90 -18.00 13.41
CA LEU A 398 6.56 -17.51 12.19
C LEU A 398 6.96 -18.63 11.22
N LEU A 399 7.27 -19.84 11.72
CA LEU A 399 7.68 -20.94 10.86
C LEU A 399 6.60 -21.34 9.85
N GLY A 400 5.33 -21.40 10.28
CA GLY A 400 4.22 -21.89 9.46
C GLY A 400 4.04 -21.13 8.12
N PRO A 401 3.91 -19.79 8.14
CA PRO A 401 3.83 -18.99 6.93
C PRO A 401 5.03 -19.18 5.98
N PHE A 402 6.26 -19.18 6.51
CA PHE A 402 7.44 -19.38 5.66
C PHE A 402 7.53 -20.80 5.10
N LEU A 403 7.06 -21.81 5.84
CA LEU A 403 7.00 -23.19 5.36
C LEU A 403 5.95 -23.36 4.26
N LYS A 404 4.75 -22.81 4.44
CA LYS A 404 3.62 -23.01 3.52
C LYS A 404 3.61 -22.07 2.33
N LEU A 405 4.17 -20.87 2.47
CA LEU A 405 4.14 -19.82 1.45
C LEU A 405 5.53 -19.43 0.97
N GLY A 406 6.59 -20.05 1.50
CA GLY A 406 7.96 -19.77 1.11
C GLY A 406 8.28 -20.16 -0.34
N PRO A 407 9.36 -19.60 -0.91
CA PRO A 407 9.77 -19.88 -2.28
C PRO A 407 10.15 -21.36 -2.49
N LEU A 408 10.63 -22.03 -1.43
CA LEU A 408 11.05 -23.44 -1.46
C LEU A 408 9.99 -24.40 -0.92
N ARG A 409 8.73 -23.97 -0.75
CA ARG A 409 7.64 -24.76 -0.14
C ARG A 409 7.34 -26.12 -0.81
N ASN A 410 7.67 -26.24 -2.11
CA ASN A 410 7.44 -27.44 -2.91
C ASN A 410 8.70 -28.32 -3.08
N THR A 411 9.74 -28.07 -2.26
CA THR A 411 11.01 -28.81 -2.31
C THR A 411 11.24 -29.59 -1.03
N ASP A 412 12.12 -30.58 -1.06
CA ASP A 412 12.56 -31.32 0.13
C ASP A 412 13.25 -30.42 1.17
N GLN A 413 13.62 -29.19 0.78
CA GLN A 413 14.25 -28.19 1.64
C GLN A 413 13.25 -27.20 2.25
N ALA A 414 11.94 -27.37 2.03
CA ALA A 414 10.90 -26.44 2.49
C ALA A 414 11.00 -26.14 3.99
N LEU A 415 11.21 -27.17 4.81
CA LEU A 415 11.33 -27.02 6.27
C LEU A 415 12.60 -26.27 6.69
N LEU A 416 13.74 -26.59 6.06
CA LEU A 416 15.01 -25.93 6.35
C LEU A 416 14.96 -24.46 5.92
N ALA A 417 14.41 -24.18 4.75
CA ALA A 417 14.23 -22.83 4.22
C ALA A 417 13.26 -22.01 5.09
N GLY A 418 12.15 -22.62 5.52
CA GLY A 418 11.18 -22.01 6.43
C GLY A 418 11.81 -21.69 7.79
N TYR A 419 12.57 -22.62 8.35
CA TYR A 419 13.32 -22.45 9.60
C TYR A 419 14.33 -21.30 9.50
N GLY A 420 15.13 -21.27 8.42
CA GLY A 420 16.10 -20.22 8.18
C GLY A 420 15.43 -18.84 8.04
N SER A 421 14.34 -18.77 7.28
CA SER A 421 13.60 -17.51 7.06
C SER A 421 12.95 -16.99 8.33
N ALA A 422 12.30 -17.86 9.11
CA ALA A 422 11.71 -17.50 10.39
C ALA A 422 12.78 -17.03 11.40
N SER A 423 13.91 -17.74 11.46
CA SER A 423 15.05 -17.36 12.33
C SER A 423 15.65 -16.01 11.93
N ALA A 424 15.83 -15.78 10.62
CA ALA A 424 16.33 -14.51 10.10
C ALA A 424 15.39 -13.35 10.45
N LEU A 425 14.07 -13.55 10.31
CA LEU A 425 13.09 -12.53 10.69
C LEU A 425 13.12 -12.21 12.18
N VAL A 426 13.27 -13.21 13.06
CA VAL A 426 13.45 -13.01 14.50
C VAL A 426 14.69 -12.17 14.79
N VAL A 427 15.81 -12.44 14.11
CA VAL A 427 17.06 -11.66 14.26
C VAL A 427 16.85 -10.22 13.80
N ILE A 428 16.21 -10.00 12.66
CA ILE A 428 15.90 -8.65 12.14
C ILE A 428 14.99 -7.90 13.13
N ALA A 429 13.93 -8.54 13.63
CA ALA A 429 13.04 -7.95 14.62
C ALA A 429 13.79 -7.60 15.92
N SER A 430 14.68 -8.47 16.37
CA SER A 430 15.52 -8.24 17.56
C SER A 430 16.49 -7.06 17.35
N LEU A 431 17.06 -6.92 16.15
CA LEU A 431 17.88 -5.76 15.80
C LEU A 431 17.04 -4.48 15.78
N GLY A 432 15.81 -4.54 15.28
CA GLY A 432 14.85 -3.43 15.35
C GLY A 432 14.55 -3.00 16.79
N LEU A 433 14.30 -3.95 17.69
CA LEU A 433 14.11 -3.69 19.12
C LEU A 433 15.36 -3.08 19.76
N PHE A 434 16.55 -3.54 19.38
CA PHE A 434 17.81 -2.98 19.85
C PHE A 434 18.01 -1.53 19.40
N ILE A 435 17.79 -1.24 18.12
CA ILE A 435 17.87 0.13 17.56
C ILE A 435 16.85 1.04 18.24
N TYR A 436 15.61 0.57 18.43
CA TYR A 436 14.58 1.30 19.16
C TYR A 436 15.02 1.60 20.60
N GLY A 437 15.64 0.62 21.27
CA GLY A 437 16.17 0.78 22.61
C GLY A 437 17.20 1.90 22.71
N ILE A 438 18.15 1.93 21.76
CA ILE A 438 19.15 2.99 21.65
C ILE A 438 18.49 4.34 21.41
N ALA A 439 17.60 4.44 20.43
CA ALA A 439 16.96 5.69 20.04
C ALA A 439 16.07 6.27 21.16
N THR A 440 15.39 5.41 21.92
CA THR A 440 14.37 5.82 22.88
C THR A 440 14.95 6.07 24.28
N PHE A 441 15.80 5.17 24.78
CA PHE A 441 16.19 5.17 26.20
C PHE A 441 17.59 5.71 26.49
N LYS A 442 18.45 5.96 25.47
CA LYS A 442 19.74 6.66 25.68
C LYS A 442 19.63 8.18 25.61
N GLY A 443 18.50 8.73 25.16
CA GLY A 443 18.24 10.18 25.13
C GLY A 443 17.74 10.74 26.47
N ARG A 444 17.74 12.08 26.64
CA ARG A 444 17.14 12.79 27.80
C ARG A 444 15.60 12.86 27.75
N THR A 445 14.98 12.26 26.74
CA THR A 445 13.53 12.30 26.51
C THR A 445 12.84 11.09 27.12
N LYS A 446 11.76 11.31 27.88
CA LYS A 446 10.92 10.23 28.38
C LYS A 446 10.23 9.50 27.20
N PRO A 447 10.11 8.17 27.22
CA PRO A 447 9.40 7.42 26.19
C PRO A 447 7.93 7.87 26.09
N ASN A 448 7.43 8.01 24.87
CA ASN A 448 6.02 8.32 24.61
C ASN A 448 5.20 7.02 24.59
N GLY A 449 4.45 6.73 25.66
CA GLY A 449 3.56 5.56 25.76
C GLY A 449 3.46 5.03 27.19
N VAL A 450 2.49 4.14 27.43
CA VAL A 450 2.38 3.41 28.71
C VAL A 450 3.18 2.11 28.55
N LEU A 451 4.40 2.11 29.08
CA LEU A 451 5.22 0.91 29.21
C LEU A 451 5.09 0.38 30.65
N PRO A 452 5.18 -0.93 30.89
CA PRO A 452 5.40 -1.49 32.22
C PRO A 452 6.59 -0.79 32.89
N ASP A 453 6.45 -0.49 34.18
CA ASP A 453 7.46 0.28 34.94
C ASP A 453 8.87 -0.32 34.83
N ASN A 454 8.95 -1.65 34.70
CA ASN A 454 10.19 -2.39 34.60
C ASN A 454 10.79 -2.52 33.19
N ILE A 455 10.30 -1.80 32.17
CA ILE A 455 10.95 -1.72 30.85
C ILE A 455 11.15 -0.28 30.38
N THR A 456 11.31 0.63 31.35
CA THR A 456 11.43 2.08 31.12
C THR A 456 12.88 2.56 30.99
N THR A 457 13.86 1.70 31.25
CA THR A 457 15.29 2.00 31.14
C THR A 457 15.94 1.25 29.97
N TYR A 458 17.08 1.76 29.48
CA TYR A 458 17.84 1.08 28.43
C TYR A 458 18.31 -0.32 28.86
N GLN A 459 18.70 -0.47 30.12
CA GLN A 459 19.18 -1.75 30.65
C GLN A 459 18.06 -2.79 30.64
N ASP A 460 16.88 -2.43 31.14
CA ASP A 460 15.73 -3.32 31.17
C ASP A 460 15.22 -3.65 29.77
N TRP A 461 15.19 -2.66 28.88
CA TRP A 461 14.84 -2.87 27.47
C TRP A 461 15.84 -3.78 26.76
N SER A 462 17.13 -3.68 27.08
CA SER A 462 18.15 -4.58 26.56
C SER A 462 17.93 -6.01 27.03
N PHE A 463 17.57 -6.23 28.30
CA PHE A 463 17.21 -7.55 28.81
C PHE A 463 15.96 -8.12 28.14
N PHE A 464 14.94 -7.28 27.92
CA PHE A 464 13.75 -7.64 27.15
C PHE A 464 14.11 -8.07 25.72
N THR A 465 14.94 -7.28 25.03
CA THR A 465 15.36 -7.56 23.65
C THR A 465 16.14 -8.87 23.56
N SER A 466 17.06 -9.12 24.49
CA SER A 466 17.80 -10.39 24.58
C SER A 466 16.86 -11.57 24.84
N GLY A 467 15.89 -11.41 25.75
CA GLY A 467 14.84 -12.40 25.98
C GLY A 467 14.05 -12.71 24.71
N PHE A 468 13.64 -11.68 23.97
CA PHE A 468 12.91 -11.83 22.71
C PHE A 468 13.70 -12.61 21.65
N LEU A 469 14.99 -12.32 21.50
CA LEU A 469 15.85 -13.05 20.56
C LEU A 469 15.98 -14.53 20.94
N ILE A 470 16.32 -14.81 22.20
CA ILE A 470 16.48 -16.19 22.70
C ILE A 470 15.16 -16.95 22.58
N GLY A 471 14.07 -16.33 23.04
CA GLY A 471 12.74 -16.90 22.97
C GLY A 471 12.30 -17.14 21.54
N GLY A 472 12.50 -16.16 20.65
CA GLY A 472 12.15 -16.26 19.23
C GLY A 472 12.85 -17.40 18.53
N LEU A 473 14.18 -17.50 18.65
CA LEU A 473 14.93 -18.61 18.07
C LEU A 473 14.52 -19.95 18.69
N GLY A 474 14.29 -19.99 20.01
CA GLY A 474 13.77 -21.16 20.70
C GLY A 474 12.38 -21.60 20.22
N GLY A 475 11.48 -20.64 19.95
CA GLY A 475 10.14 -20.87 19.41
C GLY A 475 10.18 -21.43 18.00
N VAL A 476 11.00 -20.86 17.12
CA VAL A 476 11.21 -21.36 15.75
C VAL A 476 11.77 -22.79 15.79
N PHE A 477 12.76 -23.04 16.64
CA PHE A 477 13.32 -24.37 16.85
C PHE A 477 12.27 -25.37 17.35
N PHE A 478 11.48 -25.00 18.35
CA PHE A 478 10.45 -25.87 18.90
C PHE A 478 9.35 -26.20 17.89
N ALA A 479 8.89 -25.22 17.11
CA ALA A 479 7.92 -25.45 16.03
C ALA A 479 8.50 -26.39 14.96
N CYS A 480 9.77 -26.20 14.58
CA CYS A 480 10.45 -27.08 13.63
C CYS A 480 10.57 -28.51 14.17
N PHE A 481 10.92 -28.66 15.46
CA PHE A 481 11.00 -29.94 16.13
C PHE A 481 9.66 -30.68 16.14
N ILE A 482 8.55 -29.99 16.48
CA ILE A 482 7.21 -30.58 16.43
C ILE A 482 6.88 -31.08 15.02
N LEU A 483 7.14 -30.28 13.99
CA LEU A 483 6.86 -30.70 12.61
C LEU A 483 7.67 -31.91 12.19
N LEU A 484 8.93 -32.01 12.63
CA LEU A 484 9.76 -33.20 12.41
C LEU A 484 9.19 -34.44 13.11
N GLU A 485 8.72 -34.31 14.34
CA GLU A 485 8.13 -35.44 15.09
C GLU A 485 6.76 -35.86 14.55
N ILE A 486 5.94 -34.91 14.08
CA ILE A 486 4.68 -35.22 13.38
C ILE A 486 4.98 -36.01 12.10
N ALA A 487 5.97 -35.58 11.30
CA ALA A 487 6.39 -36.32 10.11
C ALA A 487 6.92 -37.72 10.44
N ARG A 488 7.71 -37.87 11.52
CA ARG A 488 8.24 -39.17 11.98
C ARG A 488 7.15 -40.13 12.48
N SER A 489 6.09 -39.60 13.09
CA SER A 489 4.98 -40.39 13.62
C SER A 489 3.97 -40.83 12.56
N GLY A 490 4.09 -40.37 11.31
CA GLY A 490 3.22 -40.76 10.21
C GLY A 490 1.78 -40.24 10.33
N ILE A 491 1.57 -39.19 11.13
CA ILE A 491 0.25 -38.58 11.37
C ILE A 491 -0.17 -37.65 10.21
N VAL A 492 0.73 -37.35 9.27
CA VAL A 492 0.50 -36.52 8.08
C VAL A 492 1.16 -37.13 6.86
#